data_AF-A0A520HVS7-F1
#
_entry.id   AF-A0A520HVS7-F1
#
_cell.length_a   1.000
_cell.length_b   1.000
_cell.length_c   1.000
_cell.angle_alpha   90.00
_cell.angle_beta   90.00
_cell.angle_gamma   90.00
#
_symmetry.space_group_name_H-M   'P 1'
#
loop_
_entity.id
_entity.type
_entity.pdbx_description
1 polymer ?
#
loop_
_entity_poly.entity_id
_entity_poly.type
_entity_poly.pdbx_seq_one_letter_code
_entity_poly.pdbx_strand_id
1 'polypeptide(L)' 'MTKIDIDAGTHQWTAQISDSPSARDFLAQLPIDLTLTDYAATEKIATLPRPLTRDGVPATVTP' A
#
# COMPACT_ATOMS: atom_id res chain seq x y z
N MET A 1 -8.45 1.39 12.96
CA MET A 1 -7.19 1.71 12.25
C MET A 1 -6.19 0.63 12.62
N THR A 2 -5.69 -0.11 11.63
CA THR A 2 -4.75 -1.23 11.85
C THR A 2 -3.33 -0.70 11.79
N LYS A 3 -2.45 -1.13 12.71
CA LYS A 3 -1.02 -0.79 12.63
C LYS A 3 -0.27 -1.86 11.86
N ILE A 4 0.66 -1.44 11.02
CA ILE A 4 1.63 -2.32 10.37
C ILE A 4 3.03 -1.77 10.63
N ASP A 5 4.00 -2.67 10.71
CA ASP A 5 5.41 -2.32 10.76
C ASP A 5 6.04 -2.52 9.38
N ILE A 6 6.96 -1.63 9.05
CA ILE A 6 7.68 -1.59 7.79
C ILE A 6 9.17 -1.62 8.14
N ASP A 7 9.84 -2.69 7.73
CA ASP A 7 11.28 -2.84 7.85
C ASP A 7 11.94 -2.50 6.51
N ALA A 8 12.88 -1.55 6.51
CA ALA A 8 13.60 -1.11 5.33
C ALA A 8 15.08 -0.84 5.64
N GLY A 9 15.92 -1.83 5.33
CA GLY A 9 17.34 -1.77 5.68
C GLY A 9 17.53 -1.67 7.18
N THR A 10 18.12 -0.57 7.66
CA THR A 10 18.32 -0.30 9.09
C THR A 10 17.19 0.53 9.72
N HIS A 11 16.16 0.87 8.96
CA HIS A 11 15.05 1.69 9.44
C HIS A 11 13.82 0.85 9.65
N GLN A 12 13.06 1.20 10.69
CA GLN A 12 11.76 0.62 10.98
C GLN A 12 10.76 1.75 11.17
N TRP A 13 9.61 1.63 10.53
CA TRP A 13 8.50 2.57 10.66
C TRP A 13 7.22 1.84 11.01
N THR A 14 6.34 2.51 11.76
CA THR A 14 4.98 2.02 11.99
C THR A 14 4.01 2.91 11.22
N ALA A 15 3.18 2.29 10.38
CA ALA A 15 2.11 2.97 9.67
C ALA A 15 0.75 2.61 10.25
N GLN A 16 -0.22 3.52 10.13
CA GLN A 16 -1.61 3.26 10.45
C GLN A 16 -2.42 3.19 9.17
N ILE A 17 -3.13 2.09 8.99
CA ILE A 17 -3.95 1.78 7.83
C ILE A 17 -5.42 2.05 8.17
N SER A 18 -6.08 2.86 7.34
CA SER A 18 -7.52 3.13 7.42
C SER A 18 -8.33 1.86 7.11
N ASP A 19 -9.58 1.81 7.58
CA ASP A 19 -10.45 0.68 7.29
C ASP A 19 -11.24 0.93 6.00
N SER A 20 -10.81 0.32 4.90
CA SER A 20 -11.47 0.35 3.59
C SER A 20 -11.36 -1.00 2.90
N PRO A 21 -12.18 -1.29 1.86
CA PRO A 21 -12.05 -2.53 1.09
C PRO A 21 -10.64 -2.73 0.51
N SER A 22 -10.04 -1.69 -0.07
CA SER A 22 -8.67 -1.74 -0.61
C SER A 22 -7.61 -1.95 0.48
N ALA A 23 -7.80 -1.36 1.67
CA ALA A 23 -6.88 -1.53 2.78
C ALA A 23 -6.93 -2.96 3.35
N ARG A 24 -8.12 -3.56 3.50
CA ARG A 24 -8.26 -4.97 3.92
C ARG A 24 -7.63 -5.91 2.90
N ASP A 25 -7.82 -5.61 1.61
CA ASP A 25 -7.24 -6.40 0.53
C ASP A 25 -5.71 -6.28 0.47
N PHE A 26 -5.16 -5.10 0.80
CA PHE A 26 -3.72 -4.91 0.98
C PHE A 26 -3.19 -5.70 2.18
N LEU A 27 -3.85 -5.60 3.34
CA LEU A 27 -3.48 -6.33 4.56
C LEU A 27 -3.49 -7.86 4.34
N ALA A 28 -4.40 -8.37 3.51
CA ALA A 28 -4.48 -9.79 3.15
C ALA A 28 -3.30 -10.29 2.29
N GLN A 29 -2.47 -9.39 1.75
CA GLN A 29 -1.25 -9.78 1.05
C GLN A 29 -0.07 -9.98 2.00
N LEU A 30 -0.11 -9.42 3.21
CA LEU A 30 1.02 -9.45 4.15
C LEU A 30 1.31 -10.88 4.68
N PRO A 31 2.59 -11.19 4.99
CA PRO A 31 3.77 -10.35 4.80
C PRO A 31 4.20 -10.28 3.32
N ILE A 32 4.68 -9.11 2.88
CA ILE A 32 5.23 -8.91 1.53
C ILE A 32 6.56 -8.17 1.61
N ASP A 33 7.52 -8.62 0.80
CA ASP A 33 8.77 -7.90 0.55
C ASP A 33 8.66 -7.17 -0.79
N LEU A 34 8.99 -5.88 -0.79
CA LEU A 34 8.90 -5.01 -1.97
C LEU A 34 10.20 -4.24 -2.19
N THR A 35 10.65 -4.18 -3.44
CA THR A 35 11.72 -3.27 -3.84
C THR A 35 11.13 -1.90 -4.18
N LEU A 36 11.42 -0.90 -3.34
CA LEU A 36 10.99 0.47 -3.58
C LEU A 36 11.90 1.17 -4.60
N THR A 37 11.31 1.87 -5.56
CA THR A 37 12.02 2.73 -6.52
C THR A 37 11.78 4.20 -6.20
N ASP A 38 12.77 5.03 -6.53
CA ASP A 38 12.63 6.48 -6.43
C ASP A 38 11.71 7.01 -7.54
N TYR A 39 10.72 7.79 -7.15
CA TYR A 39 9.84 8.49 -8.05
C TYR A 39 9.96 10.00 -7.83
N ALA A 40 10.47 10.68 -8.87
CA ALA A 40 10.63 12.13 -8.91
C ALA A 40 11.40 12.72 -7.69
N ALA A 41 12.37 11.98 -7.12
CA ALA A 41 13.16 12.37 -5.95
C ALA A 41 12.33 12.75 -4.70
N THR A 42 11.04 12.40 -4.68
CA THR A 42 10.09 12.82 -3.65
C THR A 42 9.42 11.62 -3.00
N GLU A 43 9.13 10.58 -3.78
CA GLU A 43 8.36 9.42 -3.33
C GLU A 43 9.14 8.13 -3.54
N LYS A 44 8.89 7.16 -2.67
CA LYS A 44 9.34 5.77 -2.84
C LYS A 44 8.12 4.92 -3.15
N ILE A 45 8.12 4.24 -4.30
CA ILE A 45 6.96 3.46 -4.78
C ILE A 45 7.34 2.01 -5.08
N ALA A 46 6.36 1.11 -5.04
CA ALA A 46 6.50 -0.26 -5.53
C ALA A 46 5.18 -0.75 -6.12
N THR A 47 5.27 -1.77 -6.98
CA THR A 47 4.10 -2.50 -7.48
C THR A 47 3.78 -3.65 -6.53
N LEU A 48 2.52 -3.80 -6.14
CA LEU A 48 2.06 -4.91 -5.30
C LEU A 48 2.03 -6.23 -6.10
N PRO A 49 2.16 -7.40 -5.43
CA PRO A 49 2.08 -8.72 -6.08
C PRO A 49 0.81 -8.93 -6.91
N ARG A 50 -0.30 -8.30 -6.49
CA ARG A 50 -1.54 -8.22 -7.27
C ARG A 50 -2.26 -6.89 -7.07
N PRO A 51 -3.11 -6.47 -8.03
CA PRO A 51 -3.96 -5.31 -7.88
C PRO A 51 -4.87 -5.41 -6.65
N LEU A 52 -5.16 -4.27 -6.05
CA LEU A 52 -6.17 -4.16 -5.00
C LEU A 52 -7.58 -4.12 -5.59
N THR A 53 -8.56 -4.56 -4.80
CA THR A 53 -9.97 -4.34 -5.12
C THR A 53 -10.30 -2.86 -5.32
N ARG A 54 -11.24 -2.59 -6.23
CA ARG A 54 -11.85 -1.26 -6.44
C ARG A 54 -13.25 -1.16 -5.82
N ASP A 55 -13.63 -2.12 -4.99
CA ASP A 55 -14.93 -2.11 -4.33
C ASP A 55 -15.12 -0.84 -3.50
N GLY A 56 -16.29 -0.21 -3.65
CA GLY A 56 -16.63 1.05 -2.98
C GLY A 56 -15.95 2.29 -3.58
N VAL A 57 -15.14 2.14 -4.64
CA VAL A 57 -14.65 3.27 -5.43
C VAL A 57 -15.70 3.62 -6.49
N PRO A 58 -16.13 4.89 -6.61
CA PRO A 58 -17.05 5.28 -7.67
C PRO A 58 -16.45 4.96 -9.05
N ALA A 59 -17.30 4.60 -10.01
CA ALA A 59 -16.88 4.40 -11.38
C ALA A 59 -16.10 5.63 -11.86
N THR A 60 -14.96 5.41 -12.51
CA THR A 60 -14.18 6.49 -13.12
C THR A 60 -15.09 7.31 -14.01
N VAL A 61 -15.26 8.59 -13.67
CA VAL A 61 -15.82 9.57 -14.58
C VAL A 61 -14.72 9.89 -15.58
N THR A 62 -14.88 9.44 -16.82
CA THR A 62 -14.15 10.05 -17.94
C THR A 62 -14.61 11.50 -18.01
N PRO A 63 -13.70 12.49 -17.95
CA PRO A 63 -14.06 13.91 -18.00
C PRO A 63 -14.76 14.29 -19.31
#